data_AF-A0A8C4PYI9-F1
#
_entry.id   AF-A0A8C4PYI9-F1
#
_cell.length_a   1.000
_cell.length_b   1.000
_cell.length_c   1.000
_cell.angle_alpha   90.00
_cell.angle_beta   90.00
_cell.angle_gamma   90.00
#
_symmetry.space_group_name_H-M   'P 1'
#
loop_
_entity.id
_entity.type
_entity.pdbx_description
1 polymer ?
#
loop_
_entity_poly.entity_id
_entity_poly.type
_entity_poly.pdbx_seq_one_letter_code
_entity_poly.pdbx_strand_id
1 'polypeptide(L)'
;MCAALRAHPEAMQVFAEARKVLGWDPWVLSQRGCAEKLVHTEICQPVVFTASLAAFAVLRKSFPQVVDECRAVAGYSLGELTALVIAGTMTFEDGLRVVAERGVAMGQASLERPGGMLTVGIRMGTSSTAIDAACQAARDHCIAEMGTTRPVCQLASYLYPGVRVIAGDDKALKYIQSNAASFGLTRPIRLPVSGAFHTDMMASAVGALDRTLETISLVHPRIPVIANVTAKRYGHGPSIRKNLLKQLIQPVLWEQTMTALYQRPQQTNFPISLEVGPGGQLGMALRKTNRKAWVRYRHFEGTMTKDL
;
A
#
# COMPACT_ATOMS: atom_id res chain seq x y z
N MET A 1 12.40 9.37 -9.26
CA MET A 1 11.68 9.78 -8.03
C MET A 1 12.66 10.58 -7.17
N CYS A 2 12.21 11.56 -6.38
CA CYS A 2 13.00 12.12 -5.27
C CYS A 2 14.22 13.02 -5.59
N ALA A 3 14.29 13.68 -6.75
CA ALA A 3 15.41 14.58 -7.07
C ALA A 3 15.62 15.70 -6.01
N ALA A 4 14.53 16.20 -5.44
CA ALA A 4 14.56 17.21 -4.38
C ALA A 4 15.31 16.74 -3.13
N LEU A 5 15.26 15.44 -2.79
CA LEU A 5 15.91 14.90 -1.59
C LEU A 5 17.45 15.00 -1.63
N ARG A 6 18.05 15.13 -2.83
CA ARG A 6 19.51 15.21 -2.98
C ARG A 6 20.12 16.40 -2.22
N ALA A 7 19.36 17.49 -2.09
CA ALA A 7 19.80 18.71 -1.41
C ALA A 7 19.80 18.58 0.12
N HIS A 8 19.31 17.47 0.67
CA HIS A 8 19.09 17.28 2.10
C HIS A 8 20.03 16.21 2.68
N PRO A 9 21.01 16.59 3.53
CA PRO A 9 21.95 15.65 4.12
C PRO A 9 21.26 14.52 4.91
N GLU A 10 20.21 14.84 5.66
CA GLU A 10 19.43 13.87 6.44
C GLU A 10 18.71 12.83 5.55
N ALA A 11 18.28 13.21 4.34
CA ALA A 11 17.70 12.27 3.39
C ALA A 11 18.79 11.33 2.83
N MET A 12 19.94 11.90 2.45
CA MET A 12 21.06 11.13 1.92
C MET A 12 21.65 10.16 2.94
N GLN A 13 21.60 10.51 4.23
CA GLN A 13 21.97 9.59 5.31
C GLN A 13 21.06 8.35 5.34
N VAL A 14 19.75 8.51 5.21
CA VAL A 14 18.79 7.39 5.15
C VAL A 14 19.09 6.47 3.97
N PHE A 15 19.41 7.03 2.80
CA PHE A 15 19.84 6.22 1.64
C PHE A 15 21.17 5.47 1.88
N ALA A 16 22.13 6.11 2.55
CA ALA A 16 23.40 5.49 2.88
C ALA A 16 23.24 4.35 3.89
N GLU A 17 22.38 4.51 4.90
CA GLU A 17 22.02 3.45 5.84
C GLU A 17 21.28 2.31 5.13
N ALA A 18 20.34 2.64 4.23
CA ALA A 18 19.64 1.64 3.43
C ALA A 18 20.59 0.79 2.59
N ARG A 19 21.60 1.42 1.97
CA ARG A 19 22.60 0.72 1.17
C ARG A 19 23.39 -0.31 1.99
N LYS A 20 23.69 -0.02 3.25
CA LYS A 20 24.39 -0.97 4.15
C LYS A 20 23.54 -2.21 4.42
N VAL A 21 22.22 -2.03 4.58
CA VAL A 21 21.28 -3.13 4.85
C VAL A 21 21.00 -3.96 3.60
N LEU A 22 20.83 -3.30 2.44
CA LEU A 22 20.41 -3.94 1.19
C LEU A 22 21.57 -4.55 0.40
N GLY A 23 22.79 -4.04 0.57
CA GLY A 23 23.96 -4.42 -0.24
C GLY A 23 23.98 -3.82 -1.66
N TRP A 24 22.95 -3.06 -2.03
CA TRP A 24 22.85 -2.30 -3.28
C TRP A 24 22.35 -0.88 -3.00
N ASP A 25 22.47 0.01 -3.98
CA ASP A 25 22.22 1.45 -3.78
C ASP A 25 20.78 1.86 -4.16
N PRO A 26 19.86 2.03 -3.19
CA PRO A 26 18.49 2.46 -3.48
C PRO A 26 18.38 3.90 -3.98
N TRP A 27 19.39 4.75 -3.74
CA TRP A 27 19.38 6.10 -4.28
C TRP A 27 19.48 6.07 -5.80
N VAL A 28 20.38 5.25 -6.35
CA VAL A 28 20.55 5.07 -7.80
C VAL A 28 19.25 4.55 -8.43
N LEU A 29 18.66 3.52 -7.84
CA LEU A 29 17.42 2.91 -8.34
C LEU A 29 16.19 3.81 -8.18
N SER A 30 16.22 4.78 -7.28
CA SER A 30 15.16 5.77 -7.14
C SER A 30 15.16 6.81 -8.27
N GLN A 31 16.25 6.96 -9.05
CA GLN A 31 16.35 7.98 -10.09
C GLN A 31 15.46 7.68 -11.31
N ARG A 32 15.08 8.73 -12.07
CA ARG A 32 14.10 8.64 -13.17
C ARG A 32 14.45 7.60 -14.26
N GLY A 33 15.73 7.26 -14.43
CA GLY A 33 16.19 6.27 -15.42
C GLY A 33 16.02 4.79 -15.03
N CYS A 34 15.50 4.49 -13.84
CA CYS A 34 15.36 3.10 -13.35
C CYS A 34 13.90 2.62 -13.29
N ALA A 35 12.98 3.30 -13.97
CA ALA A 35 11.54 3.01 -13.89
C ALA A 35 11.19 1.56 -14.24
N GLU A 36 11.86 0.98 -15.25
CA GLU A 36 11.70 -0.41 -15.65
C GLU A 36 12.08 -1.39 -14.55
N LYS A 37 13.09 -1.07 -13.72
CA LYS A 37 13.48 -1.91 -12.58
C LYS A 37 12.49 -1.81 -11.43
N LEU A 38 11.80 -0.68 -11.29
CA LEU A 38 10.83 -0.44 -10.23
C LEU A 38 9.46 -1.11 -10.46
N VAL A 39 9.28 -1.81 -11.59
CA VAL A 39 8.11 -2.71 -11.76
C VAL A 39 8.28 -4.00 -10.96
N HIS A 40 9.53 -4.37 -10.66
CA HIS A 40 9.87 -5.55 -9.86
C HIS A 40 9.65 -5.25 -8.39
N THR A 41 8.79 -6.04 -7.75
CA THR A 41 8.30 -5.78 -6.39
C THR A 41 9.43 -5.83 -5.35
N GLU A 42 10.38 -6.72 -5.53
CA GLU A 42 11.59 -6.89 -4.72
C GLU A 42 12.52 -5.66 -4.75
N ILE A 43 12.49 -4.87 -5.82
CA ILE A 43 13.25 -3.61 -5.93
C ILE A 43 12.39 -2.42 -5.50
N CYS A 44 11.15 -2.39 -5.96
CA CYS A 44 10.23 -1.28 -5.75
C CYS A 44 9.96 -1.04 -4.27
N GLN A 45 9.71 -2.11 -3.50
CA GLN A 45 9.32 -1.95 -2.11
C GLN A 45 10.42 -1.29 -1.25
N PRO A 46 11.68 -1.77 -1.23
CA PRO A 46 12.72 -1.11 -0.47
C PRO A 46 12.99 0.31 -0.95
N VAL A 47 12.98 0.56 -2.27
CA VAL A 47 13.22 1.91 -2.82
C VAL A 47 12.15 2.90 -2.37
N VAL A 48 10.87 2.54 -2.47
CA VAL A 48 9.75 3.42 -2.05
C VAL A 48 9.78 3.63 -0.55
N PHE A 49 10.02 2.60 0.24
CA PHE A 49 10.14 2.70 1.69
C PHE A 49 11.28 3.63 2.11
N THR A 50 12.48 3.45 1.57
CA THR A 50 13.64 4.31 1.84
C THR A 50 13.37 5.75 1.42
N ALA A 51 12.79 5.96 0.23
CA ALA A 51 12.45 7.30 -0.26
C ALA A 51 11.42 8.01 0.64
N SER A 52 10.39 7.29 1.10
CA SER A 52 9.39 7.85 2.03
C SER A 52 10.00 8.22 3.39
N LEU A 53 10.88 7.39 3.95
CA LEU A 53 11.53 7.70 5.23
C LEU A 53 12.60 8.79 5.09
N ALA A 54 13.27 8.87 3.96
CA ALA A 54 14.18 9.97 3.64
C ALA A 54 13.39 11.30 3.54
N ALA A 55 12.23 11.31 2.88
CA ALA A 55 11.34 12.47 2.87
C ALA A 55 10.83 12.81 4.27
N PHE A 56 10.46 11.81 5.08
CA PHE A 56 10.07 12.03 6.48
C PHE A 56 11.20 12.61 7.33
N ALA A 57 12.45 12.21 7.11
CA ALA A 57 13.60 12.77 7.81
C ALA A 57 13.76 14.28 7.54
N VAL A 58 13.57 14.70 6.28
CA VAL A 58 13.55 16.13 5.92
C VAL A 58 12.36 16.84 6.57
N LEU A 59 11.15 16.26 6.49
CA LEU A 59 9.95 16.84 7.10
C LEU A 59 10.16 17.07 8.60
N ARG A 60 10.70 16.08 9.31
CA ARG A 60 10.97 16.15 10.75
C ARG A 60 11.99 17.24 11.10
N LYS A 61 13.03 17.42 10.27
CA LYS A 61 14.05 18.45 10.50
C LYS A 61 13.51 19.85 10.22
N SER A 62 12.75 20.02 9.14
CA SER A 62 12.24 21.32 8.70
C SER A 62 11.01 21.78 9.49
N PHE A 63 10.18 20.85 9.96
CA PHE A 63 8.90 21.12 10.61
C PHE A 63 8.68 20.18 11.81
N PRO A 64 9.53 20.22 12.85
CA PRO A 64 9.44 19.29 13.99
C PRO A 64 8.06 19.31 14.66
N GLN A 65 7.44 20.48 14.79
CA GLN A 65 6.11 20.65 15.39
C GLN A 65 5.01 19.86 14.67
N VAL A 66 5.12 19.67 13.35
CA VAL A 66 4.15 18.90 12.56
C VAL A 66 4.23 17.42 12.90
N VAL A 67 5.44 16.93 13.18
CA VAL A 67 5.68 15.55 13.58
C VAL A 67 5.23 15.34 15.03
N ASP A 68 5.56 16.28 15.92
CA ASP A 68 5.22 16.20 17.35
C ASP A 68 3.70 16.25 17.60
N GLU A 69 2.96 17.01 16.78
CA GLU A 69 1.49 17.10 16.87
C GLU A 69 0.74 16.03 16.07
N CYS A 70 1.45 15.08 15.45
CA CYS A 70 0.87 14.06 14.58
C CYS A 70 -0.15 13.19 15.34
N ARG A 71 -1.41 13.22 14.90
CA ARG A 71 -2.52 12.51 15.58
C ARG A 71 -2.69 11.06 15.16
N ALA A 72 -2.27 10.73 13.94
CA ALA A 72 -2.35 9.39 13.38
C ALA A 72 -1.49 9.31 12.12
N VAL A 73 -1.01 8.10 11.82
CA VAL A 73 -0.34 7.77 10.57
C VAL A 73 -1.01 6.56 9.93
N ALA A 74 -1.01 6.51 8.61
CA ALA A 74 -1.48 5.34 7.86
C ALA A 74 -0.74 5.31 6.52
N GLY A 75 -0.59 4.12 5.97
CA GLY A 75 -0.10 3.95 4.62
C GLY A 75 -0.77 2.77 3.93
N TYR A 76 -0.73 2.78 2.60
CA TYR A 76 -1.39 1.80 1.76
C TYR A 76 -0.42 0.66 1.42
N SER A 77 -0.79 -0.57 1.75
CA SER A 77 0.01 -1.78 1.53
C SER A 77 1.41 -1.63 2.13
N LEU A 78 2.45 -1.52 1.28
CA LEU A 78 3.81 -1.20 1.72
C LEU A 78 3.89 0.02 2.64
N GLY A 79 3.10 1.06 2.38
CA GLY A 79 3.11 2.28 3.20
C GLY A 79 2.73 2.03 4.66
N GLU A 80 2.05 0.92 4.98
CA GLU A 80 1.76 0.53 6.36
C GLU A 80 3.04 0.21 7.14
N LEU A 81 4.02 -0.44 6.50
CA LEU A 81 5.33 -0.70 7.11
C LEU A 81 6.10 0.61 7.35
N THR A 82 6.05 1.54 6.39
CA THR A 82 6.59 2.90 6.56
C THR A 82 5.93 3.61 7.74
N ALA A 83 4.60 3.54 7.85
CA ALA A 83 3.85 4.18 8.93
C ALA A 83 4.21 3.58 10.31
N LEU A 84 4.42 2.26 10.39
CA LEU A 84 4.87 1.60 11.62
C LEU A 84 6.26 2.06 12.06
N VAL A 85 7.19 2.27 11.13
CA VAL A 85 8.52 2.83 11.43
C VAL A 85 8.42 4.28 11.90
N ILE A 86 7.62 5.11 11.22
CA ILE A 86 7.36 6.50 11.64
C ILE A 86 6.77 6.55 13.06
N ALA A 87 5.83 5.66 13.37
CA ALA A 87 5.24 5.54 14.69
C ALA A 87 6.16 4.87 15.73
N GLY A 88 7.34 4.40 15.31
CA GLY A 88 8.35 3.81 16.18
C GLY A 88 8.05 2.41 16.66
N THR A 89 7.20 1.65 15.95
CA THR A 89 6.94 0.23 16.22
C THR A 89 8.14 -0.65 15.93
N MET A 90 8.99 -0.26 14.97
CA MET A 90 10.23 -0.93 14.63
C MET A 90 11.27 0.10 14.18
N THR A 91 12.54 -0.28 14.21
CA THR A 91 13.64 0.56 13.72
C THR A 91 13.58 0.73 12.21
N PHE A 92 14.36 1.67 11.67
CA PHE A 92 14.51 1.84 10.24
C PHE A 92 15.08 0.56 9.60
N GLU A 93 16.14 0.04 10.19
CA GLU A 93 16.89 -1.12 9.71
C GLU A 93 16.01 -2.38 9.70
N ASP A 94 15.25 -2.61 10.77
CA ASP A 94 14.33 -3.74 10.85
C ASP A 94 13.17 -3.59 9.87
N GLY A 95 12.60 -2.39 9.77
CA GLY A 95 11.57 -2.11 8.78
C GLY A 95 12.06 -2.35 7.35
N LEU A 96 13.30 -1.96 7.04
CA LEU A 96 13.89 -2.19 5.73
C LEU A 96 14.14 -3.68 5.45
N ARG A 97 14.58 -4.47 6.44
CA ARG A 97 14.71 -5.93 6.32
C ARG A 97 13.36 -6.58 6.03
N VAL A 98 12.31 -6.19 6.77
CA VAL A 98 10.93 -6.68 6.54
C VAL A 98 10.47 -6.35 5.14
N VAL A 99 10.67 -5.12 4.69
CA VAL A 99 10.25 -4.65 3.37
C VAL A 99 11.01 -5.37 2.26
N ALA A 100 12.32 -5.58 2.41
CA ALA A 100 13.13 -6.33 1.45
C ALA A 100 12.67 -7.78 1.34
N GLU A 101 12.50 -8.48 2.47
CA GLU A 101 12.00 -9.86 2.47
C GLU A 101 10.59 -9.94 1.89
N ARG A 102 9.69 -9.03 2.29
CA ARG A 102 8.33 -8.95 1.74
C ARG A 102 8.35 -8.77 0.24
N GLY A 103 9.22 -7.89 -0.27
CA GLY A 103 9.39 -7.64 -1.69
C GLY A 103 9.80 -8.91 -2.44
N VAL A 104 10.85 -9.57 -1.98
CA VAL A 104 11.36 -10.83 -2.55
C VAL A 104 10.30 -11.92 -2.50
N ALA A 105 9.69 -12.16 -1.34
CA ALA A 105 8.72 -13.23 -1.14
C ALA A 105 7.46 -13.05 -2.02
N MET A 106 6.94 -11.82 -2.14
CA MET A 106 5.82 -11.52 -3.03
C MET A 106 6.21 -11.61 -4.51
N GLY A 107 7.43 -11.22 -4.86
CA GLY A 107 7.99 -11.41 -6.20
C GLY A 107 8.04 -12.88 -6.59
N GLN A 108 8.58 -13.74 -5.72
CA GLN A 108 8.64 -15.18 -5.94
C GLN A 108 7.24 -15.81 -6.03
N ALA A 109 6.31 -15.46 -5.14
CA ALA A 109 4.93 -15.93 -5.23
C ALA A 109 4.27 -15.57 -6.59
N SER A 110 4.63 -14.40 -7.15
CA SER A 110 4.14 -13.96 -8.45
C SER A 110 4.76 -14.73 -9.63
N LEU A 111 6.00 -15.22 -9.49
CA LEU A 111 6.65 -16.10 -10.47
C LEU A 111 6.09 -17.53 -10.40
N GLU A 112 5.90 -18.05 -9.19
CA GLU A 112 5.29 -19.36 -8.94
C GLU A 112 3.86 -19.44 -9.48
N ARG A 113 3.10 -18.35 -9.30
CA ARG A 113 1.71 -18.26 -9.73
C ARG A 113 1.41 -16.91 -10.38
N PRO A 114 1.65 -16.77 -11.70
CA PRO A 114 1.40 -15.53 -12.43
C PRO A 114 -0.06 -15.07 -12.36
N GLY A 115 -0.24 -13.76 -12.25
CA GLY A 115 -1.56 -13.11 -12.24
C GLY A 115 -1.43 -11.60 -12.24
N GLY A 116 -2.50 -10.89 -11.89
CA GLY A 116 -2.43 -9.45 -11.80
C GLY A 116 -3.56 -8.81 -11.02
N MET A 117 -3.76 -7.51 -11.29
CA MET A 117 -4.77 -6.69 -10.61
C MET A 117 -5.53 -5.80 -11.59
N LEU A 118 -6.79 -5.56 -11.28
CA LEU A 118 -7.77 -4.83 -12.07
C LEU A 118 -8.51 -3.82 -11.17
N THR A 119 -8.39 -2.53 -11.47
CA THR A 119 -9.22 -1.51 -10.85
C THR A 119 -10.57 -1.47 -11.53
N VAL A 120 -11.66 -1.44 -10.75
CA VAL A 120 -13.03 -1.34 -11.25
C VAL A 120 -13.81 -0.28 -10.47
N GLY A 121 -14.60 0.52 -11.17
CA GLY A 121 -15.64 1.35 -10.58
C GLY A 121 -16.97 0.59 -10.48
N ILE A 122 -17.80 0.95 -9.53
CA ILE A 122 -19.13 0.36 -9.31
C ILE A 122 -20.19 1.40 -9.68
N ARG A 123 -21.13 1.04 -10.56
CA ARG A 123 -22.23 1.93 -10.96
C ARG A 123 -23.17 2.17 -9.76
N MET A 124 -23.74 3.38 -9.66
CA MET A 124 -24.73 3.66 -8.62
C MET A 124 -25.96 2.76 -8.79
N GLY A 125 -26.49 2.25 -7.69
CA GLY A 125 -27.61 1.30 -7.67
C GLY A 125 -27.21 -0.16 -7.91
N THR A 126 -25.93 -0.45 -8.15
CA THR A 126 -25.42 -1.82 -8.22
C THR A 126 -25.44 -2.50 -6.85
N SER A 127 -25.78 -3.79 -6.83
CA SER A 127 -25.78 -4.63 -5.62
C SER A 127 -24.43 -4.60 -4.89
N SER A 128 -24.45 -4.64 -3.56
CA SER A 128 -23.25 -4.77 -2.73
C SER A 128 -22.46 -6.06 -3.01
N THR A 129 -23.12 -7.09 -3.55
CA THR A 129 -22.52 -8.39 -3.89
C THR A 129 -21.94 -8.45 -5.31
N ALA A 130 -21.99 -7.36 -6.08
CA ALA A 130 -21.60 -7.39 -7.50
C ALA A 130 -20.13 -7.79 -7.75
N ILE A 131 -19.21 -7.39 -6.87
CA ILE A 131 -17.81 -7.80 -6.96
C ILE A 131 -17.67 -9.30 -6.71
N ASP A 132 -18.35 -9.84 -5.71
CA ASP A 132 -18.31 -11.26 -5.37
C ASP A 132 -18.92 -12.10 -6.51
N ALA A 133 -20.04 -11.64 -7.08
CA ALA A 133 -20.68 -12.28 -8.23
C ALA A 133 -19.76 -12.26 -9.47
N ALA A 134 -19.11 -11.13 -9.77
CA ALA A 134 -18.16 -11.05 -10.88
C ALA A 134 -16.95 -11.98 -10.67
N CYS A 135 -16.41 -12.01 -9.45
CA CYS A 135 -15.28 -12.88 -9.11
C CYS A 135 -15.67 -14.37 -9.17
N GLN A 136 -16.86 -14.73 -8.70
CA GLN A 136 -17.37 -16.10 -8.78
C GLN A 136 -17.55 -16.54 -10.23
N ALA A 137 -18.26 -15.75 -11.04
CA ALA A 137 -18.46 -16.05 -12.46
C ALA A 137 -17.13 -16.16 -13.23
N ALA A 138 -16.14 -15.33 -12.90
CA ALA A 138 -14.82 -15.41 -13.51
C ALA A 138 -14.07 -16.70 -13.14
N ARG A 139 -14.18 -17.16 -11.88
CA ARG A 139 -13.62 -18.45 -11.45
C ARG A 139 -14.33 -19.62 -12.13
N ASP A 140 -15.66 -19.60 -12.19
CA ASP A 140 -16.46 -20.64 -12.84
C ASP A 140 -16.11 -20.77 -14.33
N HIS A 141 -15.98 -19.63 -15.02
CA HIS A 141 -15.50 -19.58 -16.40
C HIS A 141 -14.11 -20.20 -16.56
N CYS A 142 -13.18 -19.93 -15.64
CA CYS A 142 -11.83 -20.51 -15.69
C CYS A 142 -11.81 -22.03 -15.46
N ILE A 143 -12.73 -22.56 -14.66
CA ILE A 143 -12.89 -24.01 -14.44
C ILE A 143 -13.50 -24.64 -15.70
N ALA A 144 -14.64 -24.12 -16.16
CA ALA A 144 -15.43 -24.72 -17.24
C ALA A 144 -14.70 -24.68 -18.59
N GLU A 145 -14.18 -23.52 -18.98
CA GLU A 145 -13.64 -23.33 -20.34
C GLU A 145 -12.16 -23.65 -20.45
N MET A 146 -11.43 -23.70 -19.31
CA MET A 146 -9.96 -23.74 -19.33
C MET A 146 -9.35 -24.81 -18.42
N GLY A 147 -10.17 -25.62 -17.74
CA GLY A 147 -9.69 -26.70 -16.89
C GLY A 147 -8.80 -26.22 -15.72
N THR A 148 -8.94 -24.95 -15.32
CA THR A 148 -8.13 -24.39 -14.22
C THR A 148 -8.57 -25.04 -12.91
N THR A 149 -7.66 -25.73 -12.22
CA THR A 149 -8.02 -26.57 -11.08
C THR A 149 -8.38 -25.77 -9.82
N ARG A 150 -7.82 -24.56 -9.67
CA ARG A 150 -8.03 -23.68 -8.49
C ARG A 150 -7.93 -22.19 -8.86
N PRO A 151 -8.82 -21.64 -9.72
CA PRO A 151 -8.72 -20.24 -10.10
C PRO A 151 -8.95 -19.31 -8.90
N VAL A 152 -8.17 -18.25 -8.82
CA VAL A 152 -8.29 -17.16 -7.87
C VAL A 152 -8.76 -15.92 -8.62
N CYS A 153 -9.79 -15.29 -8.07
CA CYS A 153 -10.24 -13.96 -8.43
C CYS A 153 -10.90 -13.41 -7.18
N GLN A 154 -10.28 -12.41 -6.54
CA GLN A 154 -10.64 -11.94 -5.22
C GLN A 154 -10.57 -10.42 -5.15
N LEU A 155 -11.34 -9.84 -4.24
CA LEU A 155 -11.18 -8.43 -3.90
C LEU A 155 -9.84 -8.24 -3.19
N ALA A 156 -8.99 -7.38 -3.74
CA ALA A 156 -7.67 -7.06 -3.22
C ALA A 156 -7.63 -5.71 -2.48
N SER A 157 -8.53 -4.79 -2.80
CA SER A 157 -8.59 -3.50 -2.10
C SER A 157 -9.93 -2.77 -2.22
N TYR A 158 -10.35 -2.17 -1.11
CA TYR A 158 -11.32 -1.08 -1.10
C TYR A 158 -10.57 0.24 -1.21
N LEU A 159 -10.46 0.80 -2.42
CA LEU A 159 -9.57 1.92 -2.67
C LEU A 159 -10.16 3.26 -2.20
N TYR A 160 -11.38 3.58 -2.65
CA TYR A 160 -12.18 4.73 -2.24
C TYR A 160 -13.65 4.50 -2.65
N PRO A 161 -14.62 5.33 -2.23
CA PRO A 161 -16.04 5.06 -2.48
C PRO A 161 -16.34 4.75 -3.95
N GLY A 162 -16.99 3.60 -4.16
CA GLY A 162 -17.37 3.11 -5.49
C GLY A 162 -16.21 2.60 -6.35
N VAL A 163 -14.98 2.47 -5.83
CA VAL A 163 -13.85 1.89 -6.58
C VAL A 163 -13.17 0.80 -5.77
N ARG A 164 -12.91 -0.31 -6.46
CA ARG A 164 -12.30 -1.53 -5.91
C ARG A 164 -11.13 -1.95 -6.77
N VAL A 165 -10.24 -2.75 -6.19
CA VAL A 165 -9.21 -3.48 -6.93
C VAL A 165 -9.49 -4.96 -6.76
N ILE A 166 -9.65 -5.67 -7.87
CA ILE A 166 -9.77 -7.12 -7.93
C ILE A 166 -8.40 -7.67 -8.37
N ALA A 167 -8.00 -8.83 -7.86
CA ALA A 167 -6.76 -9.48 -8.26
C ALA A 167 -6.96 -10.99 -8.37
N GLY A 168 -6.13 -11.64 -9.18
CA GLY A 168 -6.23 -13.07 -9.42
C GLY A 168 -5.57 -13.51 -10.71
N ASP A 169 -5.98 -14.68 -11.19
CA ASP A 169 -5.54 -15.25 -12.46
C ASP A 169 -5.87 -14.32 -13.63
N ASP A 170 -4.94 -14.17 -14.56
CA ASP A 170 -5.08 -13.23 -15.68
C ASP A 170 -6.31 -13.46 -16.52
N LYS A 171 -6.68 -14.74 -16.69
CA LYS A 171 -7.82 -15.10 -17.50
C LYS A 171 -9.15 -14.77 -16.80
N ALA A 172 -9.20 -14.91 -15.47
CA ALA A 172 -10.35 -14.46 -14.68
C ALA A 172 -10.51 -12.93 -14.77
N LEU A 173 -9.41 -12.18 -14.69
CA LEU A 173 -9.44 -10.72 -14.85
C LEU A 173 -9.88 -10.31 -16.25
N LYS A 174 -9.41 -10.99 -17.30
CA LYS A 174 -9.86 -10.77 -18.69
C LYS A 174 -11.36 -11.02 -18.84
N TYR A 175 -11.89 -12.07 -18.23
CA TYR A 175 -13.33 -12.33 -18.22
C TYR A 175 -14.11 -11.18 -17.58
N ILE A 176 -13.66 -10.67 -16.42
CA ILE A 176 -14.29 -9.50 -15.78
C ILE A 176 -14.18 -8.26 -16.68
N GLN A 177 -13.04 -8.02 -17.34
CA GLN A 177 -12.88 -6.89 -18.25
C GLN A 177 -13.91 -6.92 -19.39
N SER A 178 -14.09 -8.09 -20.01
CA SER A 178 -15.05 -8.26 -21.12
C SER A 178 -16.50 -8.21 -20.67
N ASN A 179 -16.80 -8.60 -19.43
CA ASN A 179 -18.17 -8.70 -18.91
C ASN A 179 -18.51 -7.64 -17.86
N ALA A 180 -17.66 -6.62 -17.65
CA ALA A 180 -17.80 -5.67 -16.56
C ALA A 180 -19.21 -5.04 -16.47
N ALA A 181 -19.78 -4.67 -17.62
CA ALA A 181 -21.08 -4.03 -17.71
C ALA A 181 -22.24 -4.91 -17.19
N SER A 182 -22.19 -6.23 -17.37
CA SER A 182 -23.25 -7.13 -16.90
C SER A 182 -23.29 -7.23 -15.38
N PHE A 183 -22.16 -7.00 -14.72
CA PHE A 183 -22.05 -6.92 -13.25
C PHE A 183 -22.24 -5.50 -12.70
N GLY A 184 -22.55 -4.50 -13.54
CA GLY A 184 -22.62 -3.10 -13.12
C GLY A 184 -21.25 -2.48 -12.79
N LEU A 185 -20.16 -3.10 -13.24
CA LEU A 185 -18.80 -2.59 -13.11
C LEU A 185 -18.47 -1.66 -14.28
N THR A 186 -17.64 -0.66 -14.00
CA THR A 186 -17.26 0.39 -14.96
C THR A 186 -15.75 0.58 -14.94
N ARG A 187 -15.19 1.03 -16.07
CA ARG A 187 -13.76 1.36 -16.21
C ARG A 187 -12.81 0.26 -15.67
N PRO A 188 -12.89 -0.97 -16.17
CA PRO A 188 -12.00 -2.04 -15.73
C PRO A 188 -10.58 -1.80 -16.28
N ILE A 189 -9.69 -1.27 -15.44
CA ILE A 189 -8.33 -0.85 -15.81
C ILE A 189 -7.31 -1.79 -15.20
N ARG A 190 -6.51 -2.44 -16.04
CA ARG A 190 -5.41 -3.31 -15.62
C ARG A 190 -4.31 -2.49 -14.96
N LEU A 191 -3.81 -2.94 -13.81
CA LEU A 191 -2.69 -2.29 -13.12
C LEU A 191 -1.34 -2.82 -13.65
N PRO A 192 -0.33 -1.96 -13.81
CA PRO A 192 1.01 -2.35 -14.26
C PRO A 192 1.83 -2.92 -13.09
N VAL A 193 1.41 -4.09 -12.59
CA VAL A 193 2.04 -4.79 -11.46
C VAL A 193 2.33 -6.24 -11.82
N SER A 194 3.32 -6.83 -11.15
CA SER A 194 3.85 -8.15 -11.47
C SER A 194 3.04 -9.33 -10.89
N GLY A 195 2.04 -9.07 -10.03
CA GLY A 195 1.33 -10.15 -9.33
C GLY A 195 -0.05 -9.79 -8.81
N ALA A 196 -0.77 -10.82 -8.36
CA ALA A 196 -2.09 -10.72 -7.77
C ALA A 196 -2.03 -10.48 -6.25
N PHE A 197 -1.54 -9.31 -5.84
CA PHE A 197 -1.31 -8.98 -4.43
C PHE A 197 -2.62 -8.94 -3.62
N HIS A 198 -2.50 -9.17 -2.31
CA HIS A 198 -3.63 -9.13 -1.36
C HIS A 198 -4.70 -10.20 -1.64
N THR A 199 -4.26 -11.36 -2.15
CA THR A 199 -5.10 -12.53 -2.44
C THR A 199 -4.40 -13.81 -1.99
N ASP A 200 -5.12 -14.94 -2.03
CA ASP A 200 -4.56 -16.25 -1.72
C ASP A 200 -3.39 -16.65 -2.64
N MET A 201 -3.19 -15.99 -3.79
CA MET A 201 -2.02 -16.22 -4.64
C MET A 201 -0.71 -15.81 -3.95
N MET A 202 -0.77 -14.99 -2.90
CA MET A 202 0.41 -14.58 -2.13
C MET A 202 0.68 -15.48 -0.91
N ALA A 203 -0.02 -16.60 -0.75
CA ALA A 203 0.10 -17.46 0.42
C ALA A 203 1.54 -17.99 0.65
N SER A 204 2.29 -18.29 -0.41
CA SER A 204 3.69 -18.76 -0.28
C SER A 204 4.62 -17.70 0.30
N ALA A 205 4.29 -16.41 0.16
CA ALA A 205 5.08 -15.31 0.72
C ALA A 205 4.94 -15.17 2.25
N VAL A 206 3.87 -15.71 2.84
CA VAL A 206 3.55 -15.49 4.26
C VAL A 206 4.64 -16.05 5.18
N GLY A 207 5.11 -17.27 4.94
CA GLY A 207 6.10 -17.91 5.81
C GLY A 207 7.45 -17.19 5.84
N ALA A 208 7.86 -16.63 4.70
CA ALA A 208 9.08 -15.84 4.58
C ALA A 208 9.01 -14.53 5.39
N LEU A 209 7.89 -13.79 5.25
CA LEU A 209 7.65 -12.59 6.04
C LEU A 209 7.57 -12.91 7.54
N ASP A 210 6.94 -14.03 7.91
CA ASP A 210 6.75 -14.42 9.30
C ASP A 210 8.07 -14.68 10.03
N ARG A 211 8.97 -15.46 9.41
CA ARG A 211 10.32 -15.72 9.94
C ARG A 211 11.11 -14.43 10.14
N THR A 212 10.97 -13.46 9.23
CA THR A 212 11.66 -12.17 9.39
C THR A 212 11.06 -11.37 10.55
N LEU A 213 9.73 -11.33 10.67
CA LEU A 213 9.05 -10.65 11.78
C LEU A 213 9.33 -11.28 13.15
N GLU A 214 9.71 -12.57 13.22
CA GLU A 214 10.16 -13.22 14.46
C GLU A 214 11.44 -12.63 15.03
N THR A 215 12.31 -12.14 14.15
CA THR A 215 13.62 -11.60 14.56
C THR A 215 13.54 -10.15 15.04
N ILE A 216 12.36 -9.52 14.99
CA ILE A 216 12.17 -8.08 15.20
C ILE A 216 11.33 -7.83 16.44
N SER A 217 11.78 -6.88 17.26
CA SER A 217 11.02 -6.40 18.41
C SER A 217 9.96 -5.40 17.98
N LEU A 218 8.71 -5.87 17.84
CA LEU A 218 7.56 -5.03 17.51
C LEU A 218 6.96 -4.40 18.77
N VAL A 219 7.18 -3.10 18.95
CA VAL A 219 6.66 -2.35 20.09
C VAL A 219 5.37 -1.58 19.77
N HIS A 220 4.65 -1.17 20.81
CA HIS A 220 3.42 -0.39 20.63
C HIS A 220 3.70 0.93 19.87
N PRO A 221 2.90 1.29 18.85
CA PRO A 221 3.08 2.54 18.12
C PRO A 221 2.93 3.76 19.04
N ARG A 222 3.86 4.72 19.00
CA ARG A 222 3.75 5.99 19.74
C ARG A 222 2.70 6.92 19.13
N ILE A 223 2.50 6.81 17.82
CA ILE A 223 1.46 7.51 17.07
C ILE A 223 0.46 6.45 16.61
N PRO A 224 -0.87 6.66 16.75
CA PRO A 224 -1.86 5.71 16.27
C PRO A 224 -1.67 5.36 14.79
N VAL A 225 -1.46 4.07 14.50
CA VAL A 225 -1.36 3.54 13.13
C VAL A 225 -2.63 2.75 12.79
N ILE A 226 -3.23 2.99 11.62
CA ILE A 226 -4.42 2.24 11.16
C ILE A 226 -4.03 1.04 10.31
N ALA A 227 -4.41 -0.16 10.73
CA ALA A 227 -4.07 -1.40 10.06
C ALA A 227 -4.90 -1.60 8.78
N ASN A 228 -4.27 -1.98 7.67
CA ASN A 228 -4.97 -2.09 6.38
C ASN A 228 -6.04 -3.18 6.35
N VAL A 229 -5.82 -4.30 7.05
CA VAL A 229 -6.74 -5.45 7.01
C VAL A 229 -7.96 -5.32 7.93
N THR A 230 -7.94 -4.36 8.87
CA THR A 230 -9.05 -4.17 9.81
C THR A 230 -9.64 -2.77 9.81
N ALA A 231 -8.93 -1.79 9.23
CA ALA A 231 -9.22 -0.36 9.35
C ALA A 231 -9.35 0.13 10.82
N LYS A 232 -8.70 -0.57 11.75
CA LYS A 232 -8.64 -0.23 13.18
C LYS A 232 -7.22 0.17 13.57
N ARG A 233 -7.11 0.93 14.66
CA ARG A 233 -5.81 1.26 15.27
C ARG A 233 -5.11 0.00 15.72
N TYR A 234 -3.79 -0.05 15.50
CA TYR A 234 -2.95 -1.08 16.11
C TYR A 234 -2.98 -0.99 17.63
N GLY A 235 -3.02 -2.16 18.27
CA GLY A 235 -2.81 -2.33 19.70
C GLY A 235 -1.39 -2.79 19.98
N HIS A 236 -1.26 -3.88 20.72
CA HIS A 236 -0.01 -4.49 21.19
C HIS A 236 0.70 -5.31 20.09
N GLY A 237 2.01 -5.57 20.25
CA GLY A 237 2.89 -6.23 19.27
C GLY A 237 2.35 -7.50 18.58
N PRO A 238 1.76 -8.49 19.29
CA PRO A 238 1.23 -9.70 18.65
C PRO A 238 0.12 -9.43 17.61
N SER A 239 -0.68 -8.38 17.82
CA SER A 239 -1.70 -7.97 16.86
C SER A 239 -1.09 -7.35 15.59
N ILE A 240 0.09 -6.72 15.71
CA ILE A 240 0.82 -6.10 14.59
C ILE A 240 1.31 -7.19 13.64
N ARG A 241 2.09 -8.14 14.14
CA ARG A 241 2.60 -9.26 13.35
C ARG A 241 1.46 -10.01 12.65
N LYS A 242 0.42 -10.40 13.39
CA LYS A 242 -0.75 -11.11 12.82
C LYS A 242 -1.41 -10.35 11.66
N ASN A 243 -1.58 -9.04 11.79
CA ASN A 243 -2.20 -8.24 10.74
C ASN A 243 -1.28 -8.02 9.53
N LEU A 244 0.04 -7.85 9.74
CA LEU A 244 1.01 -7.75 8.65
C LEU A 244 1.06 -9.04 7.80
N LEU A 245 0.97 -10.22 8.43
CA LEU A 245 0.89 -11.49 7.70
C LEU A 245 -0.41 -11.60 6.90
N LYS A 246 -1.54 -11.26 7.53
CA LYS A 246 -2.84 -11.22 6.84
C LYS A 246 -2.84 -10.23 5.68
N GLN A 247 -2.11 -9.12 5.81
CA GLN A 247 -2.05 -8.07 4.79
C GLN A 247 -1.58 -8.60 3.44
N LEU A 248 -0.75 -9.65 3.39
CA LEU A 248 -0.29 -10.24 2.13
C LEU A 248 -1.42 -10.89 1.33
N ILE A 249 -2.42 -11.45 2.03
CA ILE A 249 -3.44 -12.33 1.46
C ILE A 249 -4.88 -11.81 1.66
N GLN A 250 -5.05 -10.66 2.29
CA GLN A 250 -6.35 -10.06 2.58
C GLN A 250 -6.48 -8.66 1.99
N PRO A 251 -7.71 -8.21 1.67
CA PRO A 251 -7.93 -6.93 1.05
C PRO A 251 -7.40 -5.76 1.89
N VAL A 252 -6.80 -4.77 1.21
CA VAL A 252 -6.47 -3.48 1.82
C VAL A 252 -7.73 -2.62 1.94
N LEU A 253 -8.17 -2.36 3.17
CA LEU A 253 -9.37 -1.57 3.50
C LEU A 253 -9.07 -0.06 3.53
N TRP A 254 -8.62 0.52 2.41
CA TRP A 254 -8.17 1.91 2.36
C TRP A 254 -9.30 2.92 2.50
N GLU A 255 -10.44 2.67 1.85
CA GLU A 255 -11.67 3.47 2.00
C GLU A 255 -12.09 3.57 3.49
N GLN A 256 -12.07 2.43 4.17
CA GLN A 256 -12.41 2.32 5.59
C GLN A 256 -11.33 2.95 6.47
N THR A 257 -10.06 2.82 6.10
CA THR A 257 -8.93 3.51 6.77
C THR A 257 -9.11 5.02 6.72
N MET A 258 -9.45 5.56 5.55
CA MET A 258 -9.76 7.00 5.39
C MET A 258 -10.99 7.41 6.19
N THR A 259 -12.04 6.58 6.20
CA THR A 259 -13.20 6.81 7.05
C THR A 259 -12.80 6.88 8.53
N ALA A 260 -12.01 5.92 9.03
CA ALA A 260 -11.56 5.87 10.42
C ALA A 260 -10.67 7.08 10.81
N LEU A 261 -9.84 7.58 9.90
CA LEU A 261 -9.00 8.77 10.14
C LEU A 261 -9.81 10.07 10.15
N TYR A 262 -10.82 10.16 9.29
CA TYR A 262 -11.48 11.43 9.00
C TYR A 262 -12.91 11.55 9.52
N GLN A 263 -13.47 10.48 10.11
CA GLN A 263 -14.75 10.53 10.81
C GLN A 263 -14.66 11.46 12.01
N ARG A 264 -15.60 12.42 12.07
CA ARG A 264 -15.67 13.45 13.11
C ARG A 264 -17.06 14.08 13.17
N PRO A 265 -17.45 14.69 14.30
CA PRO A 265 -18.69 15.43 14.41
C PRO A 265 -18.79 16.55 13.36
N GLN A 266 -20.01 16.88 12.96
CA GLN A 266 -20.26 18.04 12.10
C GLN A 266 -19.68 19.30 12.75
N GLN A 267 -19.12 20.21 11.94
CA GLN A 267 -18.49 21.49 12.35
C GLN A 267 -17.12 21.40 13.04
N THR A 268 -16.49 20.22 13.13
CA THR A 268 -15.07 20.13 13.54
C THR A 268 -14.13 20.36 12.37
N ASN A 269 -13.05 21.12 12.59
CA ASN A 269 -12.02 21.34 11.58
C ASN A 269 -11.28 20.04 11.25
N PHE A 270 -10.84 19.92 10.00
CA PHE A 270 -9.96 18.83 9.56
C PHE A 270 -8.50 19.16 9.92
N PRO A 271 -7.68 18.18 10.35
CA PRO A 271 -6.25 18.40 10.50
C PRO A 271 -5.62 18.59 9.12
N ILE A 272 -4.38 19.08 9.10
CA ILE A 272 -3.54 19.01 7.91
C ILE A 272 -3.26 17.54 7.61
N SER A 273 -3.37 17.15 6.35
CA SER A 273 -3.07 15.79 5.88
C SER A 273 -1.81 15.82 5.04
N LEU A 274 -0.78 15.08 5.42
CA LEU A 274 0.50 15.04 4.72
C LEU A 274 0.71 13.67 4.09
N GLU A 275 0.80 13.60 2.77
CA GLU A 275 1.37 12.44 2.08
C GLU A 275 2.88 12.66 1.98
N VAL A 276 3.66 11.74 2.56
CA VAL A 276 5.11 11.86 2.69
C VAL A 276 5.78 10.76 1.88
N GLY A 277 6.61 11.16 0.92
CA GLY A 277 7.29 10.27 -0.01
C GLY A 277 6.84 10.48 -1.45
N PRO A 278 7.37 9.67 -2.38
CA PRO A 278 7.15 9.87 -3.81
C PRO A 278 5.71 9.54 -4.22
N GLY A 279 5.15 10.30 -5.17
CA GLY A 279 3.82 10.01 -5.74
C GLY A 279 2.82 11.13 -5.50
N GLY A 280 1.69 10.82 -4.87
CA GLY A 280 0.52 11.71 -4.77
C GLY A 280 -0.82 10.99 -5.00
N GLN A 281 -0.79 9.66 -5.16
CA GLN A 281 -2.01 8.87 -5.40
C GLN A 281 -2.90 8.82 -4.15
N LEU A 282 -2.32 8.88 -2.94
CA LEU A 282 -3.13 8.83 -1.71
C LEU A 282 -3.92 10.12 -1.52
N GLY A 283 -3.39 11.26 -1.92
CA GLY A 283 -4.09 12.53 -1.99
C GLY A 283 -5.30 12.49 -2.94
N MET A 284 -5.17 11.80 -4.08
CA MET A 284 -6.33 11.58 -4.97
C MET A 284 -7.38 10.70 -4.32
N ALA A 285 -6.99 9.60 -3.67
CA ALA A 285 -7.90 8.72 -2.95
C ALA A 285 -8.61 9.47 -1.80
N LEU A 286 -7.90 10.32 -1.08
CA LEU A 286 -8.45 11.20 -0.05
C LEU A 286 -9.46 12.19 -0.65
N ARG A 287 -9.16 12.82 -1.78
CA ARG A 287 -10.09 13.71 -2.49
C ARG A 287 -11.40 13.00 -2.84
N LYS A 288 -11.31 11.73 -3.25
CA LYS A 288 -12.46 10.89 -3.62
C LYS A 288 -13.24 10.38 -2.41
N THR A 289 -12.60 10.26 -1.25
CA THR A 289 -13.22 9.74 -0.02
C THR A 289 -13.77 10.84 0.87
N ASN A 290 -13.01 11.90 1.10
CA ASN A 290 -13.38 13.02 1.95
C ASN A 290 -12.82 14.35 1.42
N ARG A 291 -13.64 15.06 0.63
CA ARG A 291 -13.26 16.33 0.02
C ARG A 291 -12.92 17.41 1.05
N LYS A 292 -13.55 17.41 2.23
CA LYS A 292 -13.31 18.41 3.29
C LYS A 292 -11.92 18.23 3.90
N ALA A 293 -11.52 16.98 4.19
CA ALA A 293 -10.16 16.66 4.61
C ALA A 293 -9.13 17.05 3.54
N TRP A 294 -9.41 16.73 2.27
CA TRP A 294 -8.52 17.00 1.15
C TRP A 294 -8.21 18.50 0.93
N VAL A 295 -9.08 19.42 1.31
CA VAL A 295 -8.78 20.87 1.22
C VAL A 295 -7.50 21.23 2.00
N ARG A 296 -7.23 20.50 3.09
CA ARG A 296 -6.04 20.66 3.94
C ARG A 296 -4.96 19.62 3.65
N TYR A 297 -5.02 18.95 2.51
CA TYR A 297 -3.99 18.02 2.05
C TYR A 297 -2.77 18.76 1.50
N ARG A 298 -1.59 18.18 1.74
CA ARG A 298 -0.28 18.60 1.25
C ARG A 298 0.54 17.36 0.89
N HIS A 299 1.35 17.46 -0.16
CA HIS A 299 2.28 16.39 -0.58
C HIS A 299 3.72 16.82 -0.32
N PHE A 300 4.49 15.98 0.37
CA PHE A 300 5.88 16.21 0.75
C PHE A 300 6.81 15.17 0.13
N GLU A 301 7.74 15.61 -0.73
CA GLU A 301 8.77 14.74 -1.32
C GLU A 301 10.20 15.35 -1.23
N GLY A 302 10.45 16.12 -0.18
CA GLY A 302 11.68 16.91 0.04
C GLY A 302 11.41 18.42 -0.02
N THR A 303 10.44 18.79 -0.83
CA THR A 303 9.86 20.14 -0.89
C THR A 303 8.35 20.05 -0.70
N MET A 304 7.75 21.10 -0.14
CA MET A 304 6.29 21.17 0.00
C MET A 304 5.62 21.64 -1.27
N THR A 305 4.49 21.02 -1.63
CA THR A 305 3.65 21.52 -2.73
C THR A 305 2.93 22.84 -2.42
N LYS A 306 2.73 23.17 -1.13
CA LYS A 306 2.11 24.40 -0.61
C LYS A 306 2.51 24.61 0.85
N ASP A 307 2.46 25.85 1.31
CA ASP A 307 2.73 26.20 2.72
C ASP A 307 1.75 25.54 3.71
N LEU A 308 2.23 25.34 4.94
CA LEU A 308 1.53 24.68 6.05
C LEU A 308 0.44 25.57 6.66
#